data_AF-A0A9X2IXC2-F1
#
_entry.id   AF-A0A9X2IXC2-F1
#
_cell.length_a   1.000
_cell.length_b   1.000
_cell.length_c   1.000
_cell.angle_alpha   90.00
_cell.angle_beta   90.00
_cell.angle_gamma   90.00
#
_symmetry.space_group_name_H-M   'P 1'
#
loop_
_entity.id
_entity.type
_entity.pdbx_description
1 polymer ?
#
loop_
_entity_poly.entity_id
_entity_poly.type
_entity_poly.pdbx_seq_one_letter_code
_entity_poly.pdbx_strand_id
1 'polypeptide(L)'
;MSEGTDKTQQEILEMLETWTRSLVPEQARFINDLADLEPEIRPIIAEHIEDNHEMLPTILMADIARWVTDVAHNSADPAGRLKPLLDTMENAWGDGQNTVADLIATGFVENIFDEPDVVRLLGPHLTRSYRIYTGQDTIREDEKRPMPEVMKAILKKLGRM
;
A
#
# COMPACT_ATOMS: atom_id res chain seq x y z
N MET A 1 1.33 -26.11 29.10
CA MET A 1 1.90 -24.76 29.17
C MET A 1 1.90 -24.20 27.76
N SER A 2 0.83 -23.52 27.33
CA SER A 2 0.76 -22.95 25.97
C SER A 2 -0.27 -21.81 25.79
N GLU A 3 -0.97 -21.35 26.84
CA GLU A 3 -1.95 -20.24 26.72
C GLU A 3 -1.36 -18.87 27.06
N GLY A 4 -0.30 -18.81 27.88
CA GLY A 4 0.28 -17.55 28.32
C GLY A 4 1.16 -16.85 27.28
N THR A 5 1.82 -17.62 26.43
CA THR A 5 2.75 -17.10 25.40
C THR A 5 1.99 -16.45 24.24
N ASP A 6 0.89 -17.07 23.83
CA ASP A 6 0.02 -16.63 22.72
C ASP A 6 -0.65 -15.29 23.03
N LYS A 7 -1.15 -15.14 24.27
CA LYS A 7 -1.75 -13.90 24.74
C LYS A 7 -0.76 -12.74 24.81
N THR A 8 0.47 -12.99 25.27
CA THR A 8 1.50 -11.94 25.35
C THR A 8 2.02 -11.55 23.97
N GLN A 9 2.11 -12.48 23.02
CA GLN A 9 2.40 -12.14 21.62
C GLN A 9 1.29 -11.27 21.04
N GLN A 10 0.03 -11.61 21.28
CA GLN A 10 -1.11 -10.82 20.82
C GLN A 10 -1.12 -9.40 21.40
N GLU A 11 -0.81 -9.23 22.69
CA GLU A 11 -0.70 -7.91 23.33
C GLU A 11 0.45 -7.06 22.75
N ILE A 12 1.59 -7.68 22.40
CA ILE A 12 2.72 -6.99 21.77
C ILE A 12 2.38 -6.57 20.33
N LEU A 13 1.69 -7.43 19.58
CA LEU A 13 1.18 -7.11 18.24
C LEU A 13 0.21 -5.93 18.29
N GLU A 14 -0.71 -5.90 19.27
CA GLU A 14 -1.64 -4.79 19.49
C GLU A 14 -0.92 -3.47 19.84
N MET A 15 0.18 -3.53 20.61
CA MET A 15 0.99 -2.36 20.95
C MET A 15 1.77 -1.80 19.74
N LEU A 16 2.38 -2.67 18.93
CA LEU A 16 3.09 -2.29 17.70
C LEU A 16 2.13 -1.73 16.65
N GLU A 17 0.94 -2.32 16.55
CA GLU A 17 -0.14 -1.83 15.71
C GLU A 17 -0.62 -0.43 16.16
N THR A 18 -0.79 -0.23 17.47
CA THR A 18 -1.17 1.06 18.05
C THR A 18 -0.13 2.15 17.79
N TRP A 19 1.17 1.81 17.93
CA TRP A 19 2.26 2.75 17.64
C TRP A 19 2.31 3.11 16.15
N THR A 20 2.12 2.14 15.25
CA THR A 20 2.20 2.41 13.81
C THR A 20 0.99 3.19 13.30
N ARG A 21 -0.20 2.95 13.85
CA ARG A 21 -1.39 3.78 13.65
C ARG A 21 -1.18 5.25 14.03
N SER A 22 -0.21 5.56 14.90
CA SER A 22 0.06 6.93 15.34
C SER A 22 0.94 7.74 14.39
N LEU A 23 1.70 7.09 13.50
CA LEU A 23 2.64 7.77 12.61
C LEU A 23 1.98 8.28 11.31
N VAL A 24 1.10 7.46 10.70
CA VAL A 24 0.27 7.87 9.55
C VAL A 24 -1.13 7.26 9.68
N PRO A 25 -2.06 7.92 10.41
CA PRO A 25 -3.38 7.36 10.73
C PRO A 25 -4.21 6.96 9.52
N GLU A 26 -4.05 7.67 8.39
CA GLU A 26 -4.76 7.38 7.15
C GLU A 26 -4.30 6.06 6.53
N GLN A 27 -2.99 5.79 6.49
CA GLN A 27 -2.45 4.54 5.96
C GLN A 27 -2.84 3.34 6.82
N ALA A 28 -2.79 3.51 8.15
CA ALA A 28 -3.20 2.43 9.04
C ALA A 28 -4.70 2.13 8.96
N ARG A 29 -5.55 3.15 8.81
CA ARG A 29 -6.98 2.95 8.56
C ARG A 29 -7.21 2.20 7.25
N PHE A 30 -6.53 2.61 6.19
CA PHE A 30 -6.59 1.94 4.89
C PHE A 30 -6.19 0.45 4.98
N ILE A 31 -5.08 0.13 5.65
CA ILE A 31 -4.65 -1.27 5.85
C ILE A 31 -5.70 -2.09 6.61
N ASN A 32 -6.32 -1.52 7.65
CA ASN A 32 -7.41 -2.19 8.36
C ASN A 32 -8.62 -2.42 7.45
N ASP A 33 -8.99 -1.44 6.63
CA ASP A 33 -10.11 -1.56 5.69
C ASP A 33 -9.84 -2.69 4.67
N LEU A 34 -8.60 -2.88 4.23
CA LEU A 34 -8.20 -4.02 3.39
C LEU A 34 -8.34 -5.35 4.15
N ALA A 35 -7.91 -5.41 5.41
CA ALA A 35 -7.98 -6.63 6.23
C ALA A 35 -9.40 -7.02 6.66
N ASP A 36 -10.31 -6.05 6.73
CA ASP A 36 -11.74 -6.27 6.97
C ASP A 36 -12.47 -6.71 5.69
N LEU A 37 -12.04 -6.20 4.54
CA LEU A 37 -12.56 -6.60 3.24
C LEU A 37 -12.09 -8.01 2.85
N GLU A 38 -10.81 -8.32 3.09
CA GLU A 38 -10.15 -9.55 2.67
C GLU A 38 -9.54 -10.28 3.88
N PRO A 39 -10.21 -11.31 4.42
CA PRO A 39 -9.73 -12.05 5.59
C PRO A 39 -8.35 -12.69 5.41
N GLU A 40 -7.95 -13.05 4.17
CA GLU A 40 -6.62 -13.62 3.89
C GLU A 40 -5.47 -12.60 4.09
N ILE A 41 -5.75 -11.30 4.18
CA ILE A 41 -4.73 -10.28 4.47
C ILE A 41 -4.34 -10.28 5.96
N ARG A 42 -5.24 -10.67 6.87
CA ARG A 42 -4.97 -10.69 8.31
C ARG A 42 -3.77 -11.57 8.70
N PRO A 43 -3.62 -12.81 8.21
CA PRO A 43 -2.43 -13.61 8.48
C PRO A 43 -1.16 -12.99 7.86
N ILE A 44 -1.25 -12.34 6.70
CA ILE A 44 -0.10 -11.63 6.09
C ILE A 44 0.37 -10.51 7.01
N ILE A 45 -0.56 -9.74 7.59
CA ILE A 45 -0.23 -8.69 8.57
C ILE A 45 0.46 -9.28 9.81
N ALA A 46 -0.05 -10.40 10.33
CA ALA A 46 0.52 -11.04 11.51
C ALA A 46 1.95 -11.53 11.26
N GLU A 47 2.17 -12.25 10.15
CA GLU A 47 3.50 -12.71 9.71
C GLU A 47 4.45 -11.52 9.48
N HIS A 48 3.96 -10.47 8.82
CA HIS A 48 4.74 -9.25 8.58
C HIS A 48 5.27 -8.62 9.86
N ILE A 49 4.43 -8.49 10.90
CA ILE A 49 4.86 -7.91 12.18
C ILE A 49 5.80 -8.88 12.92
N GLU A 50 5.56 -10.19 12.84
CA GLU A 50 6.46 -11.19 13.44
C GLU A 50 7.86 -11.12 12.83
N ASP A 51 7.95 -11.03 11.50
CA ASP A 51 9.23 -10.99 10.78
C ASP A 51 9.98 -9.67 10.94
N ASN A 52 9.25 -8.54 10.92
CA ASN A 52 9.86 -7.21 10.92
C ASN A 52 9.95 -6.58 12.32
N HIS A 53 9.28 -7.15 13.33
CA HIS A 53 9.10 -6.60 14.68
C HIS A 53 8.46 -5.20 14.73
N GLU A 54 7.93 -4.73 13.61
CA GLU A 54 7.22 -3.47 13.46
C GLU A 54 6.30 -3.56 12.25
N MET A 55 5.34 -2.65 12.15
CA MET A 55 4.51 -2.56 10.95
C MET A 55 5.19 -1.61 9.96
N LEU A 56 5.60 -2.14 8.81
CA LEU A 56 6.21 -1.40 7.71
C LEU A 56 5.23 -1.36 6.53
N PRO A 57 4.35 -0.33 6.44
CA PRO A 57 3.22 -0.33 5.49
C PRO A 57 3.64 -0.59 4.04
N THR A 58 4.72 0.03 3.58
CA THR A 58 5.18 -0.13 2.20
C THR A 58 5.66 -1.55 1.92
N ILE A 59 6.30 -2.21 2.89
CA ILE A 59 6.73 -3.61 2.77
C ILE A 59 5.52 -4.55 2.88
N LEU A 60 4.60 -4.29 3.82
CA LEU A 60 3.35 -5.04 3.92
C LEU A 60 2.54 -4.98 2.60
N MET A 61 2.45 -3.82 1.96
CA MET A 61 1.77 -3.69 0.67
C MET A 61 2.47 -4.50 -0.43
N ALA A 62 3.79 -4.70 -0.35
CA ALA A 62 4.51 -5.59 -1.25
C ALA A 62 4.19 -7.07 -0.95
N ASP A 63 3.99 -7.44 0.32
CA ASP A 63 3.53 -8.78 0.70
C ASP A 63 2.10 -9.03 0.17
N ILE A 64 1.21 -8.03 0.29
CA ILE A 64 -0.14 -8.05 -0.30
C ILE A 64 -0.06 -8.14 -1.83
N ALA A 65 0.86 -7.43 -2.48
CA ALA A 65 1.08 -7.53 -3.92
C ALA A 65 1.44 -8.96 -4.35
N ARG A 66 2.34 -9.64 -3.61
CA ARG A 66 2.68 -11.04 -3.88
C ARG A 66 1.47 -11.96 -3.71
N TRP A 67 0.67 -11.78 -2.66
CA TRP A 67 -0.57 -12.53 -2.50
C TRP A 67 -1.56 -12.28 -3.66
N VAL A 68 -1.72 -11.03 -4.12
CA VAL A 68 -2.56 -10.72 -5.29
C VAL A 68 -2.06 -11.45 -6.53
N THR A 69 -0.75 -11.45 -6.77
CA THR A 69 -0.13 -12.20 -7.88
C THR A 69 -0.42 -13.70 -7.77
N ASP A 70 -0.29 -14.28 -6.59
CA ASP A 70 -0.59 -15.69 -6.36
C ASP A 70 -2.06 -16.01 -6.63
N VAL A 71 -2.98 -15.16 -6.17
CA VAL A 71 -4.41 -15.30 -6.47
C VAL A 71 -4.68 -15.17 -7.97
N ALA A 72 -4.00 -14.24 -8.64
CA ALA A 72 -4.16 -14.04 -10.08
C ALA A 72 -3.73 -15.26 -10.89
N HIS A 73 -2.66 -15.93 -10.49
CA HIS A 73 -2.15 -17.13 -11.17
C HIS A 73 -2.95 -18.40 -10.86
N ASN A 74 -3.51 -18.52 -9.65
CA ASN A 74 -4.06 -19.77 -9.16
C ASN A 74 -5.59 -19.82 -9.09
N SER A 75 -6.28 -18.68 -9.14
CA SER A 75 -7.75 -18.64 -9.13
C SER A 75 -8.34 -19.04 -10.48
N ALA A 76 -9.47 -19.75 -10.47
CA ALA A 76 -10.26 -20.04 -11.67
C ALA A 76 -11.00 -18.78 -12.20
N ASP A 77 -11.24 -17.80 -11.33
CA ASP A 77 -11.80 -16.48 -11.67
C ASP A 77 -11.01 -15.38 -10.92
N PRO A 78 -9.80 -15.02 -11.42
CA PRO A 78 -8.98 -13.96 -10.83
C PRO A 78 -9.70 -12.61 -10.76
N ALA A 79 -10.42 -12.27 -11.84
CA ALA A 79 -11.08 -10.98 -11.96
C ALA A 79 -12.17 -10.84 -10.90
N GLY A 80 -13.07 -11.83 -10.75
CA GLY A 80 -14.09 -11.81 -9.71
C GLY A 80 -13.51 -11.80 -8.30
N ARG A 81 -12.45 -12.58 -8.05
CA ARG A 81 -11.82 -12.73 -6.73
C ARG A 81 -11.09 -11.46 -6.27
N LEU A 82 -10.41 -10.76 -7.18
CA LEU A 82 -9.57 -9.61 -6.87
C LEU A 82 -10.28 -8.27 -7.02
N LYS A 83 -11.40 -8.22 -7.77
CA LYS A 83 -12.11 -6.98 -8.05
C LYS A 83 -12.46 -6.16 -6.79
N PRO A 84 -13.00 -6.72 -5.69
CA PRO A 84 -13.33 -5.92 -4.51
C PRO A 84 -12.10 -5.22 -3.91
N LEU A 85 -10.98 -5.93 -3.83
CA LEU A 85 -9.73 -5.40 -3.30
C LEU A 85 -9.17 -4.29 -4.19
N LEU A 86 -9.07 -4.56 -5.51
CA LEU A 86 -8.53 -3.60 -6.47
C LEU A 86 -9.42 -2.37 -6.62
N ASP A 87 -10.75 -2.52 -6.60
CA ASP A 87 -11.69 -1.40 -6.55
C ASP A 87 -11.48 -0.54 -5.29
N THR A 88 -11.19 -1.18 -4.15
CA THR A 88 -10.95 -0.47 -2.88
C THR A 88 -9.67 0.35 -2.94
N MET A 89 -8.59 -0.21 -3.49
CA MET A 89 -7.34 0.52 -3.72
C MET A 89 -7.53 1.67 -4.73
N GLU A 90 -8.25 1.41 -5.83
CA GLU A 90 -8.58 2.40 -6.85
C GLU A 90 -9.39 3.58 -6.27
N ASN A 91 -10.36 3.30 -5.40
CA ASN A 91 -11.14 4.34 -4.72
C ASN A 91 -10.30 5.11 -3.69
N ALA A 92 -9.46 4.42 -2.93
CA ALA A 92 -8.58 5.02 -1.92
C ALA A 92 -7.49 5.90 -2.55
N TRP A 93 -7.15 5.67 -3.82
CA TRP A 93 -6.22 6.51 -4.58
C TRP A 93 -6.67 7.98 -4.62
N GLY A 94 -7.97 8.23 -4.79
CA GLY A 94 -8.53 9.58 -4.84
C GLY A 94 -7.90 10.44 -5.95
N ASP A 95 -7.36 11.60 -5.59
CA ASP A 95 -6.67 12.51 -6.51
C ASP A 95 -5.17 12.20 -6.72
N GLY A 96 -4.65 11.14 -6.08
CA GLY A 96 -3.24 10.77 -6.14
C GLY A 96 -2.30 11.65 -5.30
N GLN A 97 -2.82 12.62 -4.54
CA GLN A 97 -2.00 13.55 -3.76
C GLN A 97 -1.92 13.24 -2.26
N ASN A 98 -2.59 12.16 -1.82
CA ASN A 98 -2.64 11.74 -0.43
C ASN A 98 -1.59 10.65 -0.10
N THR A 99 -1.35 10.43 1.19
CA THR A 99 -0.36 9.47 1.70
C THR A 99 -0.72 8.01 1.42
N VAL A 100 -2.00 7.69 1.22
CA VAL A 100 -2.46 6.35 0.84
C VAL A 100 -2.16 6.09 -0.62
N ALA A 101 -2.34 7.08 -1.51
CA ALA A 101 -1.93 6.96 -2.90
C ALA A 101 -0.42 6.73 -3.06
N ASP A 102 0.42 7.40 -2.25
CA ASP A 102 1.87 7.14 -2.23
C ASP A 102 2.17 5.70 -1.81
N LEU A 103 1.46 5.22 -0.78
CA LEU A 103 1.60 3.86 -0.29
C LEU A 103 1.17 2.83 -1.33
N ILE A 104 0.06 3.05 -2.04
CA ILE A 104 -0.41 2.16 -3.11
C ILE A 104 0.57 2.18 -4.29
N ALA A 105 1.06 3.37 -4.69
CA ALA A 105 2.02 3.48 -5.77
C ALA A 105 3.28 2.67 -5.46
N THR A 106 3.98 3.01 -4.37
CA THR A 106 5.29 2.46 -4.01
C THR A 106 5.23 1.05 -3.43
N GLY A 107 4.19 0.75 -2.65
CA GLY A 107 4.04 -0.51 -1.96
C GLY A 107 3.36 -1.58 -2.80
N PHE A 108 2.46 -1.21 -3.71
CA PHE A 108 1.69 -2.17 -4.50
C PHE A 108 2.00 -2.12 -5.99
N VAL A 109 1.77 -0.98 -6.66
CA VAL A 109 1.91 -0.86 -8.12
C VAL A 109 3.33 -1.17 -8.60
N GLU A 110 4.34 -0.68 -7.89
CA GLU A 110 5.75 -0.98 -8.19
C GLU A 110 6.12 -2.45 -7.98
N ASN A 111 5.37 -3.21 -7.18
CA ASN A 111 5.64 -4.62 -6.90
C ASN A 111 4.88 -5.59 -7.82
N ILE A 112 3.98 -5.09 -8.67
CA ILE A 112 3.23 -5.90 -9.66
C ILE A 112 3.59 -5.52 -11.11
N PHE A 113 4.60 -4.67 -11.31
CA PHE A 113 4.88 -4.07 -12.62
C PHE A 113 5.24 -5.09 -13.71
N ASP A 114 5.79 -6.23 -13.32
CA ASP A 114 6.15 -7.35 -14.20
C ASP A 114 5.10 -8.47 -14.19
N GLU A 115 3.93 -8.23 -13.58
CA GLU A 115 2.83 -9.20 -13.44
C GLU A 115 1.65 -8.83 -14.37
N PRO A 116 1.68 -9.22 -15.66
CA PRO A 116 0.71 -8.77 -16.65
C PRO A 116 -0.72 -9.24 -16.36
N ASP A 117 -0.89 -10.33 -15.64
CA ASP A 117 -2.21 -10.85 -15.26
C ASP A 117 -2.87 -9.98 -14.18
N VAL A 118 -2.08 -9.42 -13.25
CA VAL A 118 -2.56 -8.45 -12.26
C VAL A 118 -2.77 -7.08 -12.91
N VAL A 119 -1.81 -6.61 -13.71
CA VAL A 119 -1.86 -5.28 -14.37
C VAL A 119 -3.13 -5.12 -15.22
N ARG A 120 -3.60 -6.19 -15.87
CA ARG A 120 -4.84 -6.18 -16.67
C ARG A 120 -6.12 -5.99 -15.85
N LEU A 121 -6.07 -6.19 -14.54
CA LEU A 121 -7.22 -6.05 -13.63
C LEU A 121 -7.29 -4.67 -12.96
N LEU A 122 -6.27 -3.82 -13.13
CA LEU A 122 -6.20 -2.52 -12.48
C LEU A 122 -7.29 -1.56 -12.98
N GLY A 123 -7.78 -0.72 -12.06
CA GLY A 123 -8.60 0.44 -12.40
C GLY A 123 -7.80 1.54 -13.12
N PRO A 124 -8.48 2.61 -13.57
CA PRO A 124 -7.85 3.66 -14.37
C PRO A 124 -6.73 4.44 -13.67
N HIS A 125 -6.86 4.75 -12.39
CA HIS A 125 -5.84 5.45 -11.60
C HIS A 125 -4.61 4.56 -11.41
N LEU A 126 -4.80 3.31 -10.97
CA LEU A 126 -3.70 2.37 -10.77
C LEU A 126 -3.00 2.02 -12.10
N THR A 127 -3.77 1.82 -13.18
CA THR A 127 -3.22 1.64 -14.53
C THR A 127 -2.36 2.84 -14.94
N ARG A 128 -2.81 4.06 -14.63
CA ARG A 128 -2.02 5.25 -14.95
C ARG A 128 -0.74 5.31 -14.12
N SER A 129 -0.80 5.00 -12.82
CA SER A 129 0.39 4.91 -11.97
C SER A 129 1.40 3.91 -12.52
N TYR A 130 0.94 2.72 -12.92
CA TYR A 130 1.76 1.70 -13.58
C TYR A 130 2.44 2.23 -14.85
N ARG A 131 1.70 2.95 -15.71
CA ARG A 131 2.28 3.54 -16.94
C ARG A 131 3.34 4.60 -16.63
N ILE A 132 3.16 5.41 -15.59
CA ILE A 132 4.18 6.38 -15.17
C ILE A 132 5.44 5.64 -14.68
N TYR A 133 5.26 4.65 -13.81
CA TYR A 133 6.37 3.87 -13.25
C TYR A 133 7.19 3.17 -14.34
N THR A 134 6.51 2.59 -15.33
CA THR A 134 7.15 1.89 -16.46
C THR A 134 7.62 2.82 -17.59
N GLY A 135 7.47 4.15 -17.44
CA GLY A 135 7.89 5.14 -18.43
C GLY A 135 7.02 5.20 -19.70
N GLN A 136 5.82 4.62 -19.67
CA GLN A 136 4.83 4.69 -20.75
C GLN A 136 3.99 5.97 -20.72
N ASP A 137 3.96 6.68 -19.59
CA ASP A 137 3.29 7.97 -19.40
C ASP A 137 4.19 8.89 -18.56
N THR A 138 3.85 10.18 -18.49
CA THR A 138 4.59 11.18 -17.71
C THR A 138 3.67 11.94 -16.76
N ILE A 139 4.21 12.39 -15.62
CA ILE A 139 3.48 13.22 -14.67
C ILE A 139 3.21 14.58 -15.32
N ARG A 140 1.94 14.99 -15.36
CA ARG A 140 1.54 16.28 -15.93
C ARG A 140 1.87 17.42 -14.95
N GLU A 141 2.09 18.63 -15.47
CA GLU A 141 2.43 19.78 -14.61
C GLU A 141 1.35 20.10 -13.56
N ASP A 142 0.07 19.89 -13.90
CA ASP A 142 -1.07 20.08 -12.99
C ASP A 142 -1.19 18.99 -11.91
N GLU A 143 -0.45 17.89 -12.05
CA GLU A 143 -0.41 16.77 -11.09
C GLU A 143 0.80 16.84 -10.16
N LYS A 144 1.79 17.68 -10.47
CA LYS A 144 2.96 17.84 -9.61
C LYS A 144 2.53 18.45 -8.29
N ARG A 145 2.88 17.77 -7.19
CA ARG A 145 2.63 18.31 -5.86
C ARG A 145 3.36 19.65 -5.72
N PRO A 146 2.68 20.69 -5.20
CA PRO A 146 3.32 21.97 -4.99
C PRO A 146 4.47 21.81 -4.01
N MET A 147 5.60 22.46 -4.32
CA MET A 147 6.76 22.44 -3.44
C MET A 147 6.36 22.96 -2.05
N PRO A 148 6.62 22.23 -0.95
CA PRO A 148 6.31 22.69 0.39
C PRO A 148 6.97 24.04 0.69
N GLU A 149 6.30 24.91 1.42
CA GLU A 149 6.83 26.25 1.76
C GLU A 149 8.19 26.18 2.47
N VAL A 150 8.39 25.16 3.31
CA VAL A 150 9.70 24.89 3.95
C VAL A 150 10.80 24.60 2.92
N MET A 151 10.49 23.85 1.87
CA MET A 151 11.44 23.54 0.80
C MET A 151 11.75 24.77 -0.04
N LYS A 152 10.74 25.60 -0.35
CA LYS A 152 10.95 26.90 -1.00
C LYS A 152 11.88 27.79 -0.17
N ALA A 153 11.68 27.85 1.14
CA ALA A 153 12.52 28.62 2.05
C ALA A 153 13.98 28.08 2.10
N ILE A 154 14.17 26.77 2.10
CA ILE A 154 15.50 26.13 2.04
C ILE A 154 16.20 26.47 0.72
N LEU A 155 15.55 26.30 -0.43
CA LEU A 155 16.15 26.59 -1.74
C LEU A 155 16.53 28.06 -1.88
N LYS A 156 15.68 28.97 -1.40
CA LYS A 156 15.98 30.40 -1.32
C LYS A 156 17.23 30.67 -0.47
N LYS A 157 17.39 30.01 0.67
CA LYS A 157 18.60 30.13 1.52
C LYS A 157 19.86 29.57 0.85
N LEU A 158 19.70 28.55 -0.01
CA LEU A 158 20.80 27.94 -0.76
C LEU A 158 21.15 28.70 -2.05
N GLY A 159 20.45 29.79 -2.38
CA GLY A 159 20.67 30.55 -3.62
C GLY A 159 20.30 29.78 -4.88
N ARG A 160 19.41 28.79 -4.77
CA ARG A 160 18.98 27.89 -5.87
C ARG A 160 17.60 28.24 -6.42
N MET A 161 17.13 29.45 -6.14
CA MET A 161 15.81 29.97 -6.50
C MET A 161 15.93 31.42 -6.92
#